data_AF-A0A6P4A7R2-F1
#
_entry.id   AF-A0A6P4A7R2-F1
#
_cell.length_a   1.000
_cell.length_b   1.000
_cell.length_c   1.000
_cell.angle_alpha   90.00
_cell.angle_beta   90.00
_cell.angle_gamma   90.00
#
_symmetry.space_group_name_H-M   'P 1'
#
loop_
_entity.id
_entity.type
_entity.pdbx_description
1 polymer ?
#
loop_
_entity_poly.entity_id
_entity_poly.type
_entity_poly.pdbx_seq_one_letter_code
_entity_poly.pdbx_strand_id
1 'polypeptide(L)'
;MCAAAQALVSPKQSQHLWHQLAMFFRDELLSWSWRRPLGMPMAPIAGGSSMNPADFKQKITTNVEHVIGRINGISPQYFSEEEENIVDGPQSVQRGVTELVEAALTPRNLCMMDPTWHPWF
;
A
#
# COMPACT_ATOMS: atom_id res chain seq x y z
N MET A 1 5.17 7.26 -12.91
CA MET A 1 4.92 6.79 -11.52
C MET A 1 5.00 7.92 -10.51
N CYS A 2 6.15 8.58 -10.34
CA CYS A 2 6.32 9.70 -9.40
C CYS A 2 5.24 10.80 -9.56
N ALA A 3 5.02 11.33 -10.77
CA ALA A 3 4.02 12.39 -11.01
C ALA A 3 2.58 11.98 -10.62
N ALA A 4 2.22 10.70 -10.79
CA ALA A 4 0.92 10.19 -10.37
C ALA A 4 0.81 10.12 -8.84
N ALA A 5 1.88 9.65 -8.16
CA ALA A 5 1.96 9.65 -6.71
C ALA A 5 1.89 11.09 -6.16
N GLN A 6 2.59 12.06 -6.75
CA GLN A 6 2.55 13.48 -6.41
C GLN A 6 1.13 14.07 -6.50
N ALA A 7 0.39 13.76 -7.56
CA ALA A 7 -0.98 14.25 -7.73
C ALA A 7 -1.91 13.73 -6.62
N LEU A 8 -1.74 12.48 -6.21
CA LEU A 8 -2.54 11.80 -5.19
C LEU A 8 -2.29 12.31 -3.77
N VAL A 9 -1.05 12.72 -3.47
CA VAL A 9 -0.66 13.24 -2.14
C VAL A 9 -0.89 14.74 -1.98
N SER A 10 -1.37 15.42 -3.04
CA SER A 10 -1.70 16.84 -2.96
C SER A 10 -2.74 17.09 -1.85
N PRO A 11 -2.66 18.20 -1.08
CA PRO A 11 -3.56 18.47 0.03
C PRO A 11 -5.04 18.49 -0.36
N LYS A 12 -5.33 18.87 -1.61
CA LYS A 12 -6.69 18.87 -2.16
C LYS A 12 -7.23 17.46 -2.40
N GLN A 13 -6.35 16.51 -2.75
CA GLN A 13 -6.74 15.16 -3.15
C GLN A 13 -6.58 14.13 -2.03
N SER A 14 -5.71 14.37 -1.05
CA SER A 14 -5.37 13.42 0.01
C SER A 14 -6.60 12.97 0.82
N GLN A 15 -7.51 13.90 1.14
CA GLN A 15 -8.77 13.57 1.80
C GLN A 15 -9.68 12.72 0.91
N HIS A 16 -9.82 13.06 -0.38
CA HIS A 16 -10.63 12.29 -1.31
C HIS A 16 -10.10 10.86 -1.48
N LEU A 17 -8.78 10.72 -1.61
CA LEU A 17 -8.11 9.43 -1.68
C LEU A 17 -8.37 8.60 -0.41
N TRP A 18 -8.27 9.22 0.78
CA TRP A 18 -8.54 8.54 2.04
C TRP A 18 -9.94 7.92 2.06
N HIS A 19 -10.97 8.70 1.71
CA HIS A 19 -12.35 8.21 1.70
C HIS A 19 -12.57 7.10 0.66
N GLN A 20 -11.97 7.23 -0.53
CA GLN A 20 -12.05 6.19 -1.57
C GLN A 20 -11.39 4.89 -1.12
N LEU A 21 -10.19 4.96 -0.54
CA LEU A 21 -9.50 3.79 0.01
C LEU A 21 -10.27 3.18 1.18
N ALA A 22 -10.86 3.98 2.06
CA ALA A 22 -11.66 3.49 3.18
C ALA A 22 -12.89 2.71 2.70
N MET A 23 -13.59 3.20 1.68
CA MET A 23 -14.72 2.48 1.06
C MET A 23 -14.24 1.18 0.40
N PHE A 24 -13.15 1.23 -0.38
CA PHE A 24 -12.58 0.06 -1.04
C PHE A 24 -12.17 -1.02 -0.02
N PHE A 25 -11.41 -0.66 1.01
CA PHE A 25 -10.94 -1.61 2.03
C PHE A 25 -12.07 -2.15 2.90
N ARG A 26 -13.13 -1.38 3.12
CA ARG A 26 -14.33 -1.90 3.77
C ARG A 26 -14.89 -3.08 2.98
N ASP A 27 -15.13 -2.90 1.69
CA ASP A 27 -15.75 -3.91 0.85
C ASP A 27 -14.82 -5.11 0.64
N GLU A 28 -13.52 -4.88 0.49
CA GLU A 28 -12.52 -5.94 0.40
C GLU A 28 -12.40 -6.74 1.71
N LEU A 29 -12.41 -6.10 2.88
CA LEU A 29 -12.34 -6.82 4.17
C LEU A 29 -13.61 -7.64 4.42
N LEU A 30 -14.78 -7.12 4.01
CA LEU A 30 -16.00 -7.90 4.01
C LEU A 30 -15.86 -9.11 3.08
N SER A 31 -15.41 -8.91 1.83
CA SER A 31 -15.21 -10.00 0.85
C SER A 31 -14.18 -11.04 1.33
N TRP A 32 -13.09 -10.59 1.94
CA TRP A 32 -12.02 -11.42 2.47
C TRP A 32 -12.53 -12.35 3.56
N SER A 33 -13.37 -11.85 4.47
CA SER A 33 -13.96 -12.67 5.54
C SER A 33 -14.77 -13.86 5.00
N TRP A 34 -15.19 -13.81 3.72
CA TRP A 34 -15.88 -14.90 3.02
C TRP A 34 -14.95 -15.80 2.19
N ARG A 35 -13.73 -15.36 1.85
CA ARG A 35 -12.74 -16.17 1.11
C ARG A 35 -12.05 -17.13 2.06
N ARG A 36 -12.53 -18.38 2.13
CA ARG A 36 -11.84 -19.46 2.87
C ARG A 36 -10.68 -20.03 2.05
N PRO A 37 -9.49 -20.26 2.65
CA PRO A 37 -8.42 -21.00 1.98
C PRO A 37 -8.90 -22.43 1.63
N LEU A 38 -8.65 -22.86 0.39
CA LEU A 38 -8.84 -24.25 -0.03
C LEU A 38 -7.90 -25.14 0.79
N GLY A 39 -8.46 -26.08 1.57
CA GLY A 39 -7.70 -27.10 2.32
C GLY A 39 -7.75 -27.05 3.85
N MET A 40 -8.45 -26.08 4.46
CA MET A 40 -8.56 -26.00 5.93
C MET A 40 -9.86 -26.69 6.44
N PRO A 41 -9.81 -27.52 7.51
CA PRO A 41 -10.97 -28.27 7.99
C PRO A 41 -12.15 -27.37 8.37
N MET A 42 -13.36 -27.84 8.11
CA MET A 42 -14.61 -27.13 8.43
C MET A 42 -14.76 -26.91 9.94
N ALA A 43 -14.38 -25.72 10.41
CA ALA A 43 -14.95 -25.20 11.65
C ALA A 43 -16.43 -24.86 11.39
N PRO A 44 -17.34 -25.15 12.33
CA PRO A 44 -18.78 -25.07 12.12
C PRO A 44 -19.21 -23.67 11.67
N ILE A 45 -20.28 -23.65 10.87
CA ILE A 45 -20.92 -22.49 10.25
C ILE A 45 -21.62 -21.65 11.33
N ALA A 46 -20.85 -21.11 12.27
CA ALA A 46 -21.32 -20.19 13.30
C ALA A 46 -20.54 -18.88 13.16
N GLY A 47 -21.10 -17.97 12.34
CA GLY A 47 -20.65 -16.60 12.20
C GLY A 47 -19.44 -16.43 11.28
N GLY A 48 -19.63 -15.84 10.10
CA GLY A 48 -18.53 -15.14 9.44
C GLY A 48 -17.85 -14.26 10.48
N SER A 49 -16.52 -14.33 10.57
CA SER A 49 -15.71 -13.74 11.64
C SER A 49 -16.33 -12.43 12.11
N SER A 50 -17.09 -12.46 13.21
CA SER A 50 -17.79 -11.28 13.72
C SER A 50 -16.75 -10.44 14.42
N MET A 51 -15.85 -9.86 13.63
CA MET A 51 -14.93 -8.83 14.09
C MET A 51 -15.78 -7.75 14.75
N ASN A 52 -15.39 -7.37 15.96
CA ASN A 52 -15.99 -6.23 16.63
C ASN A 52 -15.95 -5.02 15.66
N PRO A 53 -17.04 -4.25 15.53
CA PRO A 53 -17.07 -3.06 14.67
C PRO A 53 -15.88 -2.09 14.88
N ALA A 54 -15.37 -1.99 16.12
CA ALA A 54 -14.20 -1.18 16.43
C ALA A 54 -12.93 -1.73 15.74
N ASP A 55 -12.66 -3.02 15.87
CA ASP A 55 -11.52 -3.69 15.25
C ASP A 55 -11.63 -3.66 13.72
N PHE A 56 -12.85 -3.79 13.19
CA PHE A 56 -13.11 -3.71 11.75
C PHE A 56 -12.75 -2.32 11.21
N LYS A 57 -13.22 -1.26 11.89
CA LYS A 57 -12.89 0.13 11.55
C LYS A 57 -11.37 0.36 11.64
N GLN A 58 -10.73 -0.14 12.70
CA GLN A 58 -9.28 -0.01 12.86
C GLN A 58 -8.52 -0.68 11.70
N LYS A 59 -8.89 -1.89 11.28
CA LYS A 59 -8.26 -2.55 10.13
C LYS A 59 -8.42 -1.76 8.84
N ILE A 60 -9.58 -1.15 8.60
CA ILE A 60 -9.76 -0.26 7.45
C ILE A 60 -8.76 0.90 7.53
N THR A 61 -8.74 1.62 8.66
CA THR A 61 -7.85 2.77 8.85
C THR A 61 -6.37 2.40 8.67
N THR A 62 -5.91 1.30 9.29
CA THR A 62 -4.52 0.85 9.16
C THR A 62 -4.15 0.51 7.71
N ASN A 63 -5.03 -0.13 6.95
CA ASN A 63 -4.76 -0.42 5.54
C ASN A 63 -4.71 0.86 4.68
N VAL A 64 -5.59 1.82 4.95
CA VAL A 64 -5.56 3.14 4.29
C VAL A 64 -4.24 3.86 4.58
N GLU A 65 -3.82 3.90 5.85
CA GLU A 65 -2.56 4.52 6.29
C GLU A 65 -1.35 3.84 5.64
N HIS A 66 -1.33 2.50 5.57
CA HIS A 66 -0.26 1.77 4.90
C HIS A 66 -0.16 2.11 3.41
N VAL A 67 -1.29 2.21 2.70
CA VAL A 67 -1.28 2.58 1.27
C VAL A 67 -0.80 4.02 1.10
N ILE A 68 -1.31 4.96 1.89
CA ILE A 68 -0.88 6.37 1.81
C ILE A 68 0.62 6.49 2.12
N GLY A 69 1.11 5.81 3.16
CA GLY A 69 2.53 5.78 3.50
C GLY A 69 3.41 5.27 2.35
N ARG A 70 2.95 4.23 1.64
CA ARG A 70 3.65 3.73 0.43
C ARG A 70 3.65 4.75 -0.71
N ILE A 71 2.54 5.45 -0.96
CA ILE A 71 2.47 6.48 -1.99
C ILE A 71 3.42 7.63 -1.67
N ASN A 72 3.48 8.06 -0.40
CA ASN A 72 4.42 9.08 0.06
C ASN A 72 5.88 8.65 -0.13
N GLY A 73 6.22 7.37 0.10
CA GLY A 73 7.56 6.84 -0.16
C GLY A 73 7.96 6.85 -1.65
N ILE A 74 6.99 6.73 -2.57
CA ILE A 74 7.23 6.79 -4.03
C ILE A 74 7.48 8.23 -4.51
N SER A 75 6.85 9.19 -3.84
CA SER A 75 6.96 10.62 -4.14
C SER A 75 7.58 11.35 -2.94
N PRO A 76 8.90 11.27 -2.75
CA PRO A 76 9.59 12.00 -1.70
C PRO A 76 9.69 13.49 -2.08
N GLN A 77 8.56 14.18 -2.10
CA GLN A 77 8.44 15.64 -2.12
C GLN A 77 7.04 16.05 -1.66
N TYR A 78 6.90 16.30 -0.36
CA TYR A 78 6.14 17.45 0.12
C TYR A 78 7.04 18.09 1.16
N PHE A 79 7.71 19.18 0.80
CA PHE A 79 8.41 20.02 1.77
C PHE A 79 7.38 20.42 2.84
N SER A 80 7.50 19.83 4.03
CA SER A 80 7.08 20.52 5.23
C SER A 80 8.08 21.67 5.39
N GLU A 81 7.59 22.91 5.54
CA GLU A 81 8.43 24.09 5.80
C GLU A 81 9.26 23.99 7.09
N GLU A 82 9.14 22.88 7.83
CA GLU A 82 9.73 22.67 9.16
C GLU A 82 11.03 21.82 9.15
N GLU A 83 11.42 21.22 8.02
CA GLU A 83 12.57 20.29 7.95
C GLU A 83 13.83 20.91 7.30
N GLU A 84 14.16 22.14 7.68
CA GLU A 84 15.35 22.89 7.21
C GLU A 84 16.67 22.48 7.94
N ASN A 85 16.78 21.24 8.45
CA ASN A 85 17.91 20.86 9.32
C ASN A 85 18.63 19.55 8.94
N ILE A 86 18.46 19.06 7.71
CA ILE A 86 19.22 17.90 7.22
C ILE A 86 20.20 18.36 6.14
N VAL A 87 21.49 18.18 6.44
CA VAL A 87 22.67 18.52 5.61
C VAL A 87 22.81 17.54 4.44
N ASP A 88 21.72 17.21 3.75
CA ASP A 88 21.76 16.34 2.59
C ASP A 88 21.31 17.16 1.37
N GLY A 89 22.06 17.06 0.28
CA GLY A 89 21.81 17.85 -0.93
C GLY A 89 20.40 17.59 -1.51
N PRO A 90 19.95 18.42 -2.48
CA PRO A 90 18.65 18.24 -3.10
C PRO A 90 18.52 16.82 -3.68
N GLN A 91 17.56 16.04 -3.17
CA GLN A 91 17.32 14.68 -3.64
C GLN A 91 16.41 14.66 -4.88
N SER A 92 16.65 13.70 -5.78
CA SER A 92 15.80 13.52 -6.96
C SER A 92 14.38 13.18 -6.56
N VAL A 93 13.41 13.91 -7.13
CA VAL A 93 11.98 13.61 -6.97
C VAL A 93 11.61 12.21 -7.45
N GLN A 94 12.46 11.60 -8.29
CA GLN A 94 12.27 10.25 -8.83
C GLN A 94 12.93 9.16 -7.98
N ARG A 95 13.67 9.51 -6.92
CA ARG A 95 14.46 8.56 -6.12
C ARG A 95 13.68 7.32 -5.70
N GLY A 96 12.50 7.49 -5.11
CA GLY A 96 11.67 6.36 -4.65
C GLY A 96 11.24 5.44 -5.80
N VAL A 97 11.01 5.97 -7.00
CA VAL A 97 10.72 5.14 -8.19
C VAL A 97 11.97 4.41 -8.65
N THR A 98 13.11 5.09 -8.70
CA THR A 98 14.39 4.50 -9.12
C THR A 98 14.77 3.32 -8.22
N GLU A 99 14.69 3.48 -6.90
CA GLU A 99 14.99 2.41 -5.93
C GLU A 99 14.09 1.18 -6.12
N LEU A 100 12.80 1.40 -6.40
CA LEU A 100 11.86 0.31 -6.69
C LEU A 100 12.19 -0.40 -8.02
N VAL A 101 12.56 0.35 -9.06
CA VAL A 101 12.93 -0.21 -10.36
C VAL A 101 14.22 -1.02 -10.24
N GLU A 102 15.24 -0.50 -9.56
CA GLU A 102 16.48 -1.22 -9.31
C GLU A 102 16.22 -2.52 -8.55
N ALA A 103 15.44 -2.47 -7.47
CA ALA A 103 15.06 -3.66 -6.71
C ALA A 103 14.33 -4.69 -7.58
N ALA A 104 13.40 -4.26 -8.44
CA ALA A 104 12.62 -5.12 -9.32
C ALA A 104 13.47 -5.79 -10.41
N LEU A 105 14.58 -5.18 -10.82
CA LEU A 105 15.48 -5.69 -11.86
C LEU A 105 16.65 -6.52 -11.32
N THR A 106 16.86 -6.57 -10.00
CA THR A 106 17.96 -7.38 -9.45
C THR A 106 17.75 -8.88 -9.72
N PRO A 107 18.72 -9.61 -10.28
CA PRO A 107 18.60 -11.05 -10.51
C PRO A 107 18.28 -11.83 -9.23
N ARG A 108 18.80 -11.35 -8.09
CA ARG A 108 18.54 -11.92 -6.76
C ARG A 108 17.05 -11.86 -6.39
N ASN A 109 16.35 -10.77 -6.71
CA ASN A 109 14.92 -10.68 -6.43
C ASN A 109 14.11 -11.43 -7.50
N LEU A 110 14.51 -11.34 -8.77
CA LEU A 110 13.85 -12.03 -9.89
C LEU A 110 13.86 -13.55 -9.73
N CYS A 111 14.96 -14.15 -9.25
CA CYS A 111 15.05 -15.60 -9.07
C CYS A 111 14.25 -16.14 -7.88
N MET A 112 13.70 -15.27 -7.04
CA MET A 112 12.83 -15.62 -5.91
C MET A 112 11.34 -15.56 -6.27
N MET A 113 11.02 -15.09 -7.48
CA MET A 113 9.65 -15.04 -8.00
C MET A 113 9.17 -16.44 -8.43
N ASP A 114 7.85 -16.63 -8.45
CA ASP A 114 7.25 -17.85 -8.98
C ASP A 114 7.66 -18.04 -10.47
N PRO A 115 8.10 -19.24 -10.90
CA PRO A 115 8.48 -19.46 -12.30
C PRO A 115 7.37 -19.18 -13.31
N THR A 116 6.10 -19.30 -12.91
CA THR A 116 4.94 -18.97 -13.77
C THR A 116 4.80 -17.47 -14.02
N TRP A 117 5.56 -16.63 -13.31
CA TRP A 117 5.67 -15.20 -13.58
C TRP A 117 6.62 -14.87 -14.73
N HIS A 118 7.41 -15.85 -15.20
CA HIS A 118 8.36 -15.72 -16.30
C HIS A 118 9.38 -14.56 -16.14
N PRO A 119 10.12 -14.46 -15.01
CA PRO A 119 11.02 -13.34 -14.72
C PRO A 119 12.22 -13.17 -15.68
N TRP A 120 12.39 -14.10 -16.62
CA TRP A 120 13.45 -14.09 -17.63
C TRP A 120 13.03 -13.42 -18.95
N PHE A 121 11.75 -13.09 -19.11
CA PHE A 121 11.20 -12.38 -20.28
C PHE A 121 11.09 -10.89 -19.99
#